data_AF-A0A8R1DHR6-F1
#
_entry.id   AF-A0A8R1DHR6-F1
#
_cell.length_a   1.000
_cell.length_b   1.000
_cell.length_c   1.000
_cell.angle_alpha   90.00
_cell.angle_beta   90.00
_cell.angle_gamma   90.00
#
_symmetry.space_group_name_H-M   'P 1'
#
loop_
_entity.id
_entity.type
_entity.pdbx_description
1 polymer ?
#
loop_
_entity_poly.entity_id
_entity_poly.type
_entity_poly.pdbx_seq_one_letter_code
_entity_poly.pdbx_strand_id
1 'polypeptide(L)'
;MTSRKLTIRYGTSLMPFFAKQIDAIGPTEADLVTSTLFPDQRIAENPESAKLRRPSLSMILSAIGDNKALYLWQKTQIEEMGLGTFKSNMFERMGLGRDVHSKVEEMLKIRGEQGKTEADIVKLIDSEKNAAIRNFMKSALEVILNVQSPELAICEQRIRHPKLAYQGRFDAVVKYNDNWCMLDWKTAPARSSFSKQGDESLSYETYVRQLAAYAAAYNHDIRFENLPIAKQGILVSLKEDGSSAEVYQISSDEMEKTLAEIIIRLKVFWSKLSSSKGANVDFAYKPDN
;
A
#
# COMPACT_ATOMS: atom_id res chain seq x y z
N MET A 1 8.94 6.64 -30.15
CA MET A 1 7.51 6.39 -30.43
C MET A 1 6.70 6.99 -29.30
N THR A 2 5.69 7.82 -29.60
CA THR A 2 4.82 8.41 -28.59
C THR A 2 3.89 7.32 -28.06
N SER A 3 4.03 6.96 -26.79
CA SER A 3 3.18 5.98 -26.13
C SER A 3 1.74 6.45 -26.04
N ARG A 4 0.79 5.54 -26.29
CA ARG A 4 -0.64 5.85 -26.16
C ARG A 4 -0.97 6.14 -24.70
N LYS A 5 -1.58 7.30 -24.45
CA LYS A 5 -1.99 7.77 -23.13
C LYS A 5 -3.44 7.38 -22.85
N LEU A 6 -3.70 6.87 -21.66
CA LEU A 6 -5.00 6.40 -21.22
C LEU A 6 -5.50 7.14 -19.98
N THR A 7 -6.82 7.28 -19.88
CA THR A 7 -7.53 7.57 -18.64
C THR A 7 -8.21 6.31 -18.16
N ILE A 8 -7.90 5.90 -16.95
CA ILE A 8 -8.44 4.68 -16.33
C ILE A 8 -9.39 5.07 -15.21
N ARG A 9 -10.65 4.64 -15.33
CA ARG A 9 -11.65 4.75 -14.26
C ARG A 9 -11.60 3.48 -13.41
N TYR A 10 -11.53 3.60 -12.09
CA TYR A 10 -11.42 2.46 -11.16
C TYR A 10 -12.16 2.74 -9.84
N GLY A 11 -12.22 1.75 -8.94
CA GLY A 11 -13.02 1.80 -7.71
C GLY A 11 -14.42 1.25 -7.95
N THR A 12 -15.45 1.98 -7.52
CA THR A 12 -16.86 1.60 -7.74
C THR A 12 -17.56 2.60 -8.64
N SER A 13 -18.72 2.21 -9.19
CA SER A 13 -19.53 3.13 -9.97
C SER A 13 -20.11 4.30 -9.15
N LEU A 14 -20.29 4.11 -7.83
CA LEU A 14 -20.74 5.14 -6.88
C LEU A 14 -19.64 6.13 -6.52
N MET A 15 -18.41 5.64 -6.34
CA MET A 15 -17.23 6.42 -5.96
C MET A 15 -16.05 6.11 -6.87
N PRO A 16 -16.09 6.56 -8.14
CA PRO A 16 -15.03 6.28 -9.08
C PRO A 16 -13.83 7.21 -8.87
N PHE A 17 -12.64 6.65 -9.08
CA PHE A 17 -11.39 7.39 -9.20
C PHE A 17 -10.88 7.35 -10.64
N PHE A 18 -10.01 8.31 -10.99
CA PHE A 18 -9.48 8.45 -12.35
C PHE A 18 -7.95 8.59 -12.34
N ALA A 19 -7.27 7.65 -12.99
CA ALA A 19 -5.85 7.74 -13.29
C ALA A 19 -5.68 8.22 -14.73
N LYS A 20 -5.23 9.47 -14.92
CA LYS A 20 -5.10 10.11 -16.23
C LYS A 20 -3.70 9.94 -16.82
N GLN A 21 -3.58 10.02 -18.14
CA GLN A 21 -2.31 10.03 -18.89
C GLN A 21 -1.39 8.82 -18.60
N ILE A 22 -1.96 7.67 -18.30
CA ILE A 22 -1.20 6.43 -18.07
C ILE A 22 -0.67 5.93 -19.41
N ASP A 23 0.61 5.58 -19.45
CA ASP A 23 1.22 4.98 -20.63
C ASP A 23 0.79 3.52 -20.78
N ALA A 24 0.17 3.18 -21.92
CA ALA A 24 -0.31 1.83 -22.23
C ALA A 24 0.82 0.87 -22.66
N ILE A 25 1.95 0.92 -21.95
CA ILE A 25 3.10 0.04 -22.15
C ILE A 25 3.27 -0.75 -20.85
N GLY A 26 2.96 -2.04 -20.90
CA GLY A 26 3.08 -2.96 -19.78
C GLY A 26 4.42 -3.70 -19.74
N PRO A 27 4.58 -4.64 -18.78
CA PRO A 27 5.69 -5.58 -18.77
C PRO A 27 5.66 -6.51 -19.99
N THR A 28 6.81 -7.04 -20.39
CA THR A 28 6.89 -8.14 -21.36
C THR A 28 6.49 -9.47 -20.69
N GLU A 29 6.26 -10.52 -21.49
CA GLU A 29 6.03 -11.86 -20.94
C GLU A 29 7.24 -12.37 -20.14
N ALA A 30 8.47 -12.05 -20.57
CA ALA A 30 9.67 -12.41 -19.83
C ALA A 30 9.76 -11.65 -18.49
N ASP A 31 9.35 -10.39 -18.44
CA ASP A 31 9.28 -9.61 -17.20
C ASP A 31 8.32 -10.25 -16.19
N LEU A 32 7.14 -10.68 -16.67
CA LEU A 32 6.14 -11.34 -15.82
C LEU A 32 6.64 -12.68 -15.27
N VAL A 33 7.31 -13.49 -16.09
CA VAL A 33 7.80 -14.83 -15.69
C VAL A 33 9.01 -14.77 -14.77
N THR A 34 9.90 -13.78 -14.96
CA THR A 34 11.16 -13.69 -14.21
C THR A 34 11.07 -12.83 -12.94
N SER A 35 9.92 -12.21 -12.67
CA SER A 35 9.72 -11.44 -11.45
C SER A 35 9.32 -12.34 -10.29
N THR A 36 10.18 -12.37 -9.28
CA THR A 36 9.99 -13.12 -8.02
C THR A 36 10.02 -12.17 -6.83
N LEU A 37 9.70 -12.66 -5.62
CA LEU A 37 9.89 -11.82 -4.43
C LEU A 37 11.38 -11.59 -4.15
N PHE A 38 12.21 -12.58 -4.48
CA PHE A 38 13.66 -12.60 -4.24
C PHE A 38 14.43 -12.69 -5.56
N PRO A 39 14.74 -11.54 -6.17
CA PRO A 39 15.58 -11.55 -7.36
C PRO A 39 17.04 -11.85 -6.99
N ASP A 40 17.75 -12.53 -7.87
CA ASP A 40 19.19 -12.78 -7.71
C ASP A 40 20.00 -11.47 -7.66
N GLN A 41 19.53 -10.46 -8.42
CA GLN A 41 20.14 -9.15 -8.52
C GLN A 41 19.08 -8.07 -8.64
N ARG A 42 19.33 -6.95 -7.96
CA ARG A 42 18.60 -5.70 -8.18
C ARG A 42 19.02 -5.09 -9.52
N ILE A 43 18.10 -4.38 -10.16
CA ILE A 43 18.31 -3.80 -11.49
C ILE A 43 17.75 -2.37 -11.58
N ALA A 44 18.32 -1.59 -12.48
CA ALA A 44 17.78 -0.28 -12.85
C ALA A 44 16.56 -0.44 -13.78
N GLU A 45 15.56 0.44 -13.64
CA GLU A 45 14.51 0.57 -14.65
C GLU A 45 15.15 1.07 -15.96
N ASN A 46 14.73 0.51 -17.10
CA ASN A 46 15.17 0.99 -18.40
C ASN A 46 14.89 2.52 -18.54
N PRO A 47 15.85 3.35 -19.01
CA PRO A 47 15.68 4.80 -19.09
C PRO A 47 14.44 5.27 -19.87
N GLU A 48 14.03 4.57 -20.92
CA GLU A 48 12.80 4.89 -21.66
C GLU A 48 11.55 4.53 -20.85
N SER A 49 11.60 3.41 -20.12
CA SER A 49 10.54 3.01 -19.19
C SER A 49 10.39 3.98 -18.02
N ALA A 50 11.49 4.54 -17.51
CA ALA A 50 11.49 5.51 -16.42
C ALA A 50 10.75 6.82 -16.79
N LYS A 51 10.72 7.19 -18.08
CA LYS A 51 9.95 8.34 -18.58
C LYS A 51 8.44 8.08 -18.65
N LEU A 52 8.01 6.82 -18.56
CA LEU A 52 6.60 6.45 -18.64
C LEU A 52 5.86 6.72 -17.33
N ARG A 53 4.66 7.28 -17.47
CA ARG A 53 3.70 7.44 -16.39
C ARG A 53 3.00 6.10 -16.13
N ARG A 54 3.43 5.45 -15.04
CA ARG A 54 2.88 4.17 -14.59
C ARG A 54 1.63 4.35 -13.71
N PRO A 55 0.69 3.40 -13.74
CA PRO A 55 -0.38 3.34 -12.76
C PRO A 55 0.18 3.11 -11.36
N SER A 56 -0.52 3.61 -10.32
CA SER A 56 -0.14 3.29 -8.95
C SER A 56 -0.54 1.85 -8.61
N LEU A 57 0.18 1.22 -7.69
CA LEU A 57 -0.15 -0.12 -7.20
C LEU A 57 -1.56 -0.14 -6.60
N SER A 58 -1.92 0.84 -5.77
CA SER A 58 -3.28 0.98 -5.20
C SER A 58 -4.38 1.03 -6.26
N MET A 59 -4.11 1.70 -7.39
CA MET A 59 -5.04 1.80 -8.51
C MET A 59 -5.16 0.47 -9.25
N ILE A 60 -4.05 -0.24 -9.47
CA ILE A 60 -4.06 -1.58 -10.07
C ILE A 60 -4.82 -2.55 -9.16
N LEU A 61 -4.49 -2.61 -7.87
CA LEU A 61 -5.12 -3.52 -6.91
C LEU A 61 -6.64 -3.29 -6.84
N SER A 62 -7.08 -2.03 -6.86
CA SER A 62 -8.51 -1.72 -6.96
C SER A 62 -9.12 -2.16 -8.29
N ALA A 63 -8.39 -2.05 -9.41
CA ALA A 63 -8.89 -2.45 -10.73
C ALA A 63 -8.97 -3.98 -10.94
N ILE A 64 -8.13 -4.77 -10.24
CA ILE A 64 -8.10 -6.24 -10.31
C ILE A 64 -8.80 -6.93 -9.13
N GLY A 65 -9.23 -6.16 -8.13
CA GLY A 65 -9.89 -6.65 -6.93
C GLY A 65 -11.41 -6.75 -7.10
N ASP A 66 -12.03 -7.58 -6.26
CA ASP A 66 -13.50 -7.59 -6.15
C ASP A 66 -13.96 -6.42 -5.28
N ASN A 67 -14.64 -5.45 -5.90
CA ASN A 67 -15.16 -4.27 -5.19
C ASN A 67 -16.66 -4.40 -4.87
N LYS A 68 -17.26 -5.58 -4.97
CA LYS A 68 -18.70 -5.79 -4.67
C LYS A 68 -19.04 -5.44 -3.22
N ALA A 69 -18.26 -5.94 -2.27
CA ALA A 69 -18.48 -5.65 -0.84
C ALA A 69 -18.33 -4.14 -0.56
N LEU A 70 -17.31 -3.51 -1.14
CA LEU A 70 -17.11 -2.06 -1.03
C LEU A 70 -18.28 -1.27 -1.65
N TYR A 71 -18.77 -1.68 -2.81
CA TYR A 71 -19.92 -1.07 -3.47
C TYR A 71 -21.18 -1.16 -2.61
N LEU A 72 -21.48 -2.33 -2.06
CA LEU A 72 -22.66 -2.54 -1.21
C LEU A 72 -22.58 -1.69 0.06
N TRP A 73 -21.43 -1.66 0.72
CA TRP A 73 -21.21 -0.80 1.88
C TRP A 73 -21.38 0.68 1.53
N GLN A 74 -20.78 1.15 0.43
CA GLN A 74 -20.95 2.53 -0.04
C GLN A 74 -22.41 2.86 -0.32
N LYS A 75 -23.14 1.94 -0.97
CA LYS A 75 -24.56 2.12 -1.26
C LYS A 75 -25.36 2.32 0.03
N THR A 76 -25.20 1.44 1.01
CA THR A 76 -25.87 1.54 2.32
C THR A 76 -25.53 2.85 3.01
N GLN A 77 -24.26 3.23 3.08
CA GLN A 77 -23.86 4.48 3.72
C GLN A 77 -24.43 5.72 3.00
N ILE A 78 -24.46 5.72 1.67
CA ILE A 78 -25.03 6.81 0.87
C ILE A 78 -26.55 6.91 1.08
N GLU A 79 -27.25 5.78 1.19
CA GLU A 79 -28.69 5.75 1.50
C GLU A 79 -28.99 6.29 2.90
N GLU A 80 -28.12 6.03 3.88
CA GLU A 80 -28.27 6.47 5.27
C GLU A 80 -27.96 7.97 5.47
N MET A 81 -26.85 8.48 4.93
CA MET A 81 -26.37 9.85 5.24
C MET A 81 -26.39 10.83 4.06
N GLY A 82 -26.69 10.34 2.86
CA GLY A 82 -26.64 11.11 1.62
C GLY A 82 -25.23 11.21 1.01
N LEU A 83 -25.17 11.36 -0.32
CA LEU A 83 -23.90 11.36 -1.08
C LEU A 83 -22.95 12.51 -0.70
N GLY A 84 -23.49 13.70 -0.41
CA GLY A 84 -22.68 14.88 -0.05
C GLY A 84 -21.93 14.66 1.26
N THR A 85 -22.66 14.28 2.31
CA THR A 85 -22.12 13.93 3.64
C THR A 85 -21.12 12.78 3.54
N PHE A 86 -21.48 11.71 2.83
CA PHE A 86 -20.61 10.56 2.64
C PHE A 86 -19.27 10.95 1.99
N LYS A 87 -19.29 11.81 0.96
CA LYS A 87 -18.07 12.30 0.31
C LYS A 87 -17.20 13.14 1.25
N SER A 88 -17.80 14.01 2.06
CA SER A 88 -17.08 14.79 3.08
C SER A 88 -16.39 13.88 4.07
N ASN A 89 -17.13 12.91 4.63
CA ASN A 89 -16.61 11.94 5.60
C ASN A 89 -15.44 11.12 5.02
N MET A 90 -15.53 10.69 3.76
CA MET A 90 -14.43 9.97 3.11
C MET A 90 -13.20 10.86 2.91
N PHE A 91 -13.39 12.12 2.54
CA PHE A 91 -12.28 13.08 2.38
C PHE A 91 -11.58 13.35 3.71
N GLU A 92 -12.34 13.60 4.78
CA GLU A 92 -11.81 13.82 6.13
C GLU A 92 -11.06 12.59 6.65
N ARG A 93 -11.62 11.39 6.46
CA ARG A 93 -10.96 10.13 6.85
C ARG A 93 -9.64 9.91 6.11
N MET A 94 -9.58 10.23 4.81
CA MET A 94 -8.33 10.16 4.04
C MET A 94 -7.30 11.19 4.50
N GLY A 95 -7.75 12.39 4.88
CA GLY A 95 -6.91 13.43 5.48
C GLY A 95 -6.30 12.95 6.80
N LEU A 96 -7.14 12.48 7.73
CA LEU A 96 -6.71 11.93 9.01
C LEU A 96 -5.70 10.78 8.83
N GLY A 97 -5.97 9.84 7.93
CA GLY A 97 -5.04 8.75 7.64
C GLY A 97 -3.68 9.25 7.17
N ARG A 98 -3.63 10.26 6.28
CA ARG A 98 -2.37 10.86 5.82
C ARG A 98 -1.60 11.51 6.97
N ASP A 99 -2.28 12.26 7.82
CA ASP A 99 -1.64 12.97 8.93
C ASP A 99 -1.11 11.98 9.97
N VAL A 100 -1.84 10.89 10.22
CA VAL A 100 -1.38 9.78 11.08
C VAL A 100 -0.13 9.12 10.50
N HIS A 101 -0.10 8.77 9.21
CA HIS A 101 1.09 8.16 8.59
C HIS A 101 2.30 9.10 8.70
N SER A 102 2.12 10.41 8.48
CA SER A 102 3.19 11.39 8.64
C SER A 102 3.74 11.44 10.06
N LYS A 103 2.89 11.29 11.08
CA LYS A 103 3.31 11.30 12.49
C LYS A 103 3.98 10.01 12.92
N VAL A 104 3.48 8.87 12.45
CA VAL A 104 4.09 7.56 12.71
C VAL A 104 5.44 7.43 12.00
N GLU A 105 5.59 7.99 10.79
CA GLU A 105 6.88 8.16 10.12
C GLU A 105 7.86 8.98 10.97
N GLU A 106 7.42 10.13 11.50
CA GLU A 106 8.23 11.00 12.36
C GLU A 106 8.71 10.25 13.62
N MET A 107 7.84 9.48 14.26
CA MET A 107 8.19 8.66 15.42
C MET A 107 9.25 7.60 15.07
N LEU A 108 9.11 6.91 13.93
CA LEU A 108 10.07 5.88 13.50
C LEU A 108 11.44 6.49 13.14
N LYS A 109 11.45 7.68 12.54
CA LYS A 109 12.68 8.44 12.28
C LYS A 109 13.39 8.83 13.56
N ILE A 110 12.67 9.40 14.53
CA ILE A 110 13.24 9.72 15.87
C ILE A 110 13.83 8.48 16.50
N ARG A 111 13.16 7.32 16.40
CA ARG A 111 13.67 6.06 16.95
C ARG A 111 14.99 5.61 16.31
N GLY A 112 15.23 5.93 15.04
CA GLY A 112 16.47 5.63 14.33
C GLY A 112 17.58 6.68 14.49
N GLU A 113 17.30 7.83 15.10
CA GLU A 113 18.28 8.90 15.27
C GLU A 113 19.24 8.62 16.46
N GLN A 114 20.53 8.84 16.25
CA GLN A 114 21.53 8.67 17.30
C GLN A 114 21.28 9.63 18.47
N GLY A 115 21.25 9.07 19.69
CA GLY A 115 21.07 9.85 20.92
C GLY A 115 19.62 10.19 21.26
N LYS A 116 18.66 9.79 20.42
CA LYS A 116 17.23 9.85 20.75
C LYS A 116 16.80 8.66 21.59
N THR A 117 15.80 8.89 22.42
CA THR A 117 15.26 7.92 23.37
C THR A 117 13.75 7.77 23.20
N GLU A 118 13.17 6.77 23.87
CA GLU A 118 11.71 6.65 23.95
C GLU A 118 11.04 7.92 24.50
N ALA A 119 11.69 8.64 25.42
CA ALA A 119 11.17 9.89 25.97
C ALA A 119 11.00 10.99 24.91
N ASP A 120 11.84 11.01 23.87
CA ASP A 120 11.69 11.95 22.75
C ASP A 120 10.44 11.65 21.92
N ILE A 121 10.16 10.36 21.71
CA ILE A 121 8.96 9.90 21.00
C ILE A 121 7.71 10.23 21.82
N VAL A 122 7.72 9.94 23.13
CA VAL A 122 6.61 10.27 24.04
C VAL A 122 6.35 11.78 24.07
N LYS A 123 7.40 12.60 24.10
CA LYS A 123 7.27 14.06 24.00
C LYS A 123 6.62 14.51 22.68
N LEU A 124 6.94 13.86 21.56
CA LEU A 124 6.28 14.13 20.28
C LEU A 124 4.79 13.80 20.37
N ILE A 125 4.42 12.62 20.91
CA ILE A 125 3.03 12.21 21.12
C ILE A 125 2.27 13.22 21.98
N ASP A 126 2.83 13.63 23.12
CA ASP A 126 2.18 14.54 24.06
C ASP A 126 2.03 15.96 23.50
N SER A 127 2.88 16.35 22.55
CA SER A 127 2.79 17.63 21.85
C SER A 127 1.70 17.68 20.76
N GLU A 128 1.17 16.52 20.34
CA GLU A 128 0.13 16.45 19.31
C GLU A 128 -1.21 16.95 19.85
N LYS A 129 -1.71 18.04 19.25
CA LYS A 129 -2.93 18.73 19.68
C LYS A 129 -4.18 17.96 19.25
N ASN A 130 -4.15 17.31 18.09
CA ASN A 130 -5.27 16.53 17.61
C ASN A 130 -5.36 15.21 18.38
N ALA A 131 -6.42 15.06 19.17
CA ALA A 131 -6.63 13.88 20.01
C ALA A 131 -6.70 12.57 19.22
N ALA A 132 -7.32 12.57 18.03
CA ALA A 132 -7.42 11.38 17.20
C ALA A 132 -6.05 10.94 16.69
N ILE A 133 -5.24 11.88 16.18
CA ILE A 133 -3.87 11.59 15.72
C ILE A 133 -3.01 11.09 16.89
N ARG A 134 -3.06 11.79 18.04
CA ARG A 134 -2.34 11.40 19.25
C ARG A 134 -2.68 9.98 19.71
N ASN A 135 -3.94 9.57 19.63
CA ASN A 135 -4.33 8.21 19.97
C ASN A 135 -3.70 7.19 19.01
N PHE A 136 -3.75 7.40 17.69
CA PHE A 136 -3.08 6.50 16.76
C PHE A 136 -1.56 6.45 16.97
N MET A 137 -0.92 7.57 17.32
CA MET A 137 0.49 7.60 17.68
C MET A 137 0.79 6.77 18.93
N LYS A 138 -0.06 6.85 19.97
CA LYS A 138 0.05 5.99 21.17
C LYS A 138 -0.09 4.51 20.80
N SER A 139 -1.04 4.19 19.93
CA SER A 139 -1.24 2.83 19.43
C SER A 139 0.01 2.28 18.71
N ALA A 140 0.69 3.12 17.92
CA ALA A 140 1.89 2.74 17.18
C ALA A 140 3.15 2.58 18.05
N LEU A 141 3.18 3.16 19.25
CA LEU A 141 4.40 3.31 20.06
C LEU A 141 5.10 1.97 20.30
N GLU A 142 4.37 0.97 20.80
CA GLU A 142 4.93 -0.35 21.11
C GLU A 142 5.57 -1.01 19.89
N VAL A 143 4.93 -0.89 18.72
CA VAL A 143 5.46 -1.43 17.45
C VAL A 143 6.77 -0.74 17.07
N ILE A 144 6.83 0.58 17.18
CA ILE A 144 8.04 1.36 16.88
C ILE A 144 9.19 1.01 17.84
N LEU A 145 8.89 0.83 19.12
CA LEU A 145 9.91 0.45 20.11
C LEU A 145 10.46 -0.97 19.87
N ASN A 146 9.68 -1.84 19.24
CA ASN A 146 10.07 -3.20 18.87
C ASN A 146 10.78 -3.31 17.51
N VAL A 147 10.90 -2.22 16.74
CA VAL A 147 11.74 -2.21 15.53
C VAL A 147 13.21 -2.36 15.91
N GLN A 148 13.86 -3.35 15.32
CA GLN A 148 15.29 -3.63 15.46
C GLN A 148 16.07 -2.82 14.44
N SER A 149 17.28 -2.37 14.80
CA SER A 149 18.12 -1.52 13.93
C SER A 149 17.33 -0.37 13.26
N PRO A 150 16.58 0.44 14.04
CA PRO A 150 15.69 1.47 13.49
C PRO A 150 16.43 2.54 12.66
N GLU A 151 17.73 2.72 12.86
CA GLU A 151 18.61 3.58 12.05
C GLU A 151 18.71 3.14 10.57
N LEU A 152 18.38 1.88 10.28
CA LEU A 152 18.34 1.30 8.94
C LEU A 152 16.92 1.25 8.35
N ALA A 153 15.91 1.76 9.07
CA ALA A 153 14.54 1.80 8.58
C ALA A 153 14.42 2.74 7.36
N ILE A 154 13.69 2.29 6.35
CA ILE A 154 13.43 3.08 5.14
C ILE A 154 11.99 3.48 5.18
N CYS A 155 11.70 4.78 5.26
CA CYS A 155 10.32 5.26 5.38
C CYS A 155 9.90 6.02 4.11
N GLU A 156 8.64 5.80 3.71
CA GLU A 156 7.86 6.70 2.86
C GLU A 156 8.50 7.00 1.49
N GLN A 157 9.21 6.00 0.95
CA GLN A 157 9.92 6.12 -0.31
C GLN A 157 9.02 5.82 -1.51
N ARG A 158 9.23 6.60 -2.58
CA ARG A 158 8.64 6.29 -3.88
C ARG A 158 9.34 5.09 -4.49
N ILE A 159 8.55 4.14 -4.97
CA ILE A 159 9.02 2.92 -5.60
C ILE A 159 8.43 2.76 -6.99
N ARG A 160 9.22 2.19 -7.90
CA ARG A 160 8.80 1.77 -9.24
C ARG A 160 9.35 0.38 -9.46
N HIS A 161 8.51 -0.59 -9.82
CA HIS A 161 9.02 -1.90 -10.15
C HIS A 161 9.71 -1.83 -11.51
N PRO A 162 11.00 -2.19 -11.64
CA PRO A 162 11.76 -2.01 -12.89
C PRO A 162 11.31 -2.89 -14.06
N LYS A 163 10.39 -3.83 -13.82
CA LYS A 163 9.89 -4.83 -14.77
C LYS A 163 8.36 -4.78 -14.86
N LEU A 164 7.67 -4.94 -13.73
CA LEU A 164 6.20 -5.09 -13.65
C LEU A 164 5.38 -3.82 -13.90
N ALA A 165 6.04 -2.71 -14.26
CA ALA A 165 5.42 -1.48 -14.76
C ALA A 165 4.40 -0.79 -13.83
N TYR A 166 4.47 -1.00 -12.51
CA TYR A 166 3.69 -0.22 -11.53
C TYR A 166 4.59 0.64 -10.66
N GLN A 167 3.98 1.62 -9.98
CA GLN A 167 4.67 2.49 -9.05
C GLN A 167 3.86 2.71 -7.77
N GLY A 168 4.47 3.29 -6.75
CA GLY A 168 3.75 3.72 -5.55
C GLY A 168 4.67 4.32 -4.50
N ARG A 169 4.19 4.28 -3.27
CA ARG A 169 4.90 4.73 -2.08
C ARG A 169 4.50 3.76 -0.97
N PHE A 170 5.50 3.11 -0.37
CA PHE A 170 5.30 2.21 0.75
C PHE A 170 5.54 2.97 2.05
N ASP A 171 4.95 2.50 3.15
CA ASP A 171 5.07 3.18 4.44
C ASP A 171 6.47 2.97 5.03
N ALA A 172 6.91 1.72 5.22
CA ALA A 172 8.28 1.47 5.65
C ALA A 172 8.84 0.08 5.25
N VAL A 173 10.17 -0.03 5.27
CA VAL A 173 10.91 -1.30 5.39
C VAL A 173 11.67 -1.27 6.71
N VAL A 174 11.44 -2.27 7.55
CA VAL A 174 11.99 -2.34 8.91
C VAL A 174 12.49 -3.74 9.23
N LYS A 175 13.39 -3.87 10.21
CA LYS A 175 13.74 -5.16 10.80
C LYS A 175 12.86 -5.42 12.02
N TYR A 176 12.16 -6.54 12.04
CA TYR A 176 11.21 -6.92 13.08
C TYR A 176 11.23 -8.43 13.25
N ASN A 177 11.31 -8.92 14.49
CA ASN A 177 11.48 -10.36 14.79
C ASN A 177 12.59 -11.02 13.94
N ASP A 178 13.75 -10.36 13.89
CA ASP A 178 14.95 -10.72 13.14
C ASP A 178 14.83 -10.81 11.61
N ASN A 179 13.68 -10.41 11.07
CA ASN A 179 13.39 -10.43 9.64
C ASN A 179 13.22 -9.02 9.08
N TRP A 180 13.65 -8.82 7.84
CA TRP A 180 13.39 -7.59 7.10
C TRP A 180 12.01 -7.65 6.47
N CYS A 181 11.17 -6.69 6.82
CA CYS A 181 9.74 -6.69 6.54
C CYS A 181 9.33 -5.42 5.80
N MET A 182 8.50 -5.59 4.78
CA MET A 182 7.70 -4.49 4.24
C MET A 182 6.56 -4.21 5.23
N LEU A 183 6.40 -2.97 5.65
CA LEU A 183 5.44 -2.57 6.66
C LEU A 183 4.37 -1.65 6.05
N ASP A 184 3.12 -1.83 6.48
CA ASP A 184 1.98 -1.01 6.09
C ASP A 184 1.12 -0.67 7.33
N TRP A 185 0.94 0.62 7.61
CA TRP A 185 0.11 1.12 8.70
C TRP A 185 -1.35 1.24 8.23
N LYS A 186 -2.30 0.93 9.12
CA LYS A 186 -3.73 1.12 8.87
C LYS A 186 -4.41 1.71 10.09
N THR A 187 -5.10 2.84 9.89
CA THR A 187 -6.02 3.38 10.89
C THR A 187 -7.28 2.52 10.96
N ALA A 188 -7.65 2.12 12.17
CA ALA A 188 -8.74 1.21 12.41
C ALA A 188 -9.59 1.65 13.60
N PRO A 189 -10.92 1.46 13.56
CA PRO A 189 -11.78 1.71 14.71
C PRO A 189 -11.31 0.89 15.93
N ALA A 190 -11.48 1.44 17.13
CA ALA A 190 -11.03 0.82 18.40
C ALA A 190 -11.40 -0.68 18.54
N ARG A 191 -12.61 -1.06 18.14
CA ARG A 191 -13.12 -2.45 18.27
C ARG A 191 -12.83 -3.34 17.07
N SER A 192 -12.22 -2.81 16.02
CA SER A 192 -11.86 -3.61 14.84
C SER A 192 -10.64 -4.46 15.13
N SER A 193 -10.63 -5.67 14.59
CA SER A 193 -9.51 -6.59 14.73
C SER A 193 -9.44 -7.42 13.45
N PHE A 194 -8.28 -7.43 12.77
CA PHE A 194 -8.10 -8.26 11.58
C PHE A 194 -8.11 -9.76 11.92
N SER A 195 -7.70 -10.14 13.13
CA SER A 195 -7.63 -11.52 13.63
C SER A 195 -9.03 -12.09 13.85
N LYS A 196 -10.02 -11.22 14.12
CA LYS A 196 -11.44 -11.58 14.12
C LYS A 196 -12.07 -11.61 12.73
N GLN A 197 -11.48 -10.95 11.74
CA GLN A 197 -11.95 -10.98 10.34
C GLN A 197 -11.42 -12.21 9.59
N GLY A 198 -10.32 -12.80 10.07
CA GLY A 198 -9.67 -13.97 9.46
C GLY A 198 -8.92 -13.65 8.17
N ASP A 199 -8.09 -14.60 7.74
CA ASP A 199 -7.27 -14.49 6.51
C ASP A 199 -8.14 -14.38 5.23
N GLU A 200 -9.41 -14.78 5.31
CA GLU A 200 -10.39 -14.70 4.21
C GLU A 200 -11.03 -13.31 4.07
N SER A 201 -10.68 -12.34 4.94
CA SER A 201 -11.21 -11.00 4.83
C SER A 201 -10.66 -10.30 3.58
N LEU A 202 -11.56 -9.74 2.76
CA LEU A 202 -11.20 -8.95 1.57
C LEU A 202 -10.23 -7.79 1.89
N SER A 203 -10.29 -7.24 3.10
CA SER A 203 -9.36 -6.20 3.55
C SER A 203 -7.95 -6.78 3.76
N TYR A 204 -7.85 -7.93 4.42
CA TYR A 204 -6.59 -8.64 4.66
C TYR A 204 -5.92 -9.01 3.34
N GLU A 205 -6.63 -9.71 2.43
CA GLU A 205 -6.07 -10.08 1.12
C GLU A 205 -5.54 -8.87 0.35
N THR A 206 -6.25 -7.75 0.40
CA THR A 206 -5.84 -6.53 -0.30
C THR A 206 -4.55 -5.95 0.28
N TYR A 207 -4.40 -5.96 1.61
CA TYR A 207 -3.19 -5.48 2.29
C TYR A 207 -1.99 -6.41 2.08
N VAL A 208 -2.18 -7.73 2.16
CA VAL A 208 -1.13 -8.70 1.83
C VAL A 208 -0.68 -8.52 0.37
N ARG A 209 -1.62 -8.31 -0.56
CA ARG A 209 -1.27 -8.02 -1.96
C ARG A 209 -0.45 -6.74 -2.09
N GLN A 210 -0.81 -5.69 -1.36
CA GLN A 210 -0.06 -4.44 -1.36
C GLN A 210 1.37 -4.64 -0.84
N LEU A 211 1.53 -5.32 0.29
CA LEU A 211 2.82 -5.62 0.89
C LEU A 211 3.69 -6.47 -0.04
N ALA A 212 3.17 -7.55 -0.59
CA ALA A 212 3.90 -8.45 -1.50
C ALA A 212 4.41 -7.71 -2.75
N ALA A 213 3.56 -6.90 -3.39
CA ALA A 213 3.97 -6.12 -4.55
C ALA A 213 4.95 -4.99 -4.21
N TYR A 214 4.80 -4.30 -3.07
CA TYR A 214 5.81 -3.32 -2.68
C TYR A 214 7.14 -3.96 -2.32
N ALA A 215 7.14 -5.10 -1.63
CA ALA A 215 8.34 -5.87 -1.33
C ALA A 215 9.04 -6.31 -2.63
N ALA A 216 8.31 -6.83 -3.61
CA ALA A 216 8.87 -7.22 -4.91
C ALA A 216 9.51 -6.03 -5.64
N ALA A 217 8.84 -4.87 -5.65
CA ALA A 217 9.37 -3.66 -6.28
C ALA A 217 10.61 -3.14 -5.55
N TYR A 218 10.58 -3.10 -4.22
CA TYR A 218 11.72 -2.74 -3.38
C TYR A 218 12.90 -3.68 -3.62
N ASN A 219 12.69 -5.00 -3.60
CA ASN A 219 13.72 -6.02 -3.75
C ASN A 219 14.37 -6.04 -5.15
N HIS A 220 13.68 -5.56 -6.18
CA HIS A 220 14.23 -5.45 -7.53
C HIS A 220 14.93 -4.13 -7.81
N ASP A 221 14.67 -3.07 -7.04
CA ASP A 221 15.15 -1.74 -7.36
C ASP A 221 16.60 -1.54 -6.90
N ILE A 222 17.48 -1.17 -7.85
CA ILE A 222 18.92 -0.94 -7.63
C ILE A 222 19.20 0.18 -6.62
N ARG A 223 18.27 1.12 -6.41
CA ARG A 223 18.44 2.20 -5.43
C ARG A 223 18.62 1.70 -4.00
N PHE A 224 18.27 0.43 -3.73
CA PHE A 224 18.40 -0.21 -2.43
C PHE A 224 19.41 -1.37 -2.45
N GLU A 225 20.39 -1.35 -3.37
CA GLU A 225 21.41 -2.42 -3.51
C GLU A 225 22.19 -2.77 -2.23
N ASN A 226 22.46 -1.76 -1.40
CA ASN A 226 23.18 -1.92 -0.15
C ASN A 226 22.27 -2.24 1.04
N LEU A 227 20.98 -2.48 0.79
CA LEU A 227 19.98 -2.70 1.83
C LEU A 227 19.42 -4.13 1.76
N PRO A 228 19.06 -4.72 2.91
CA PRO A 228 18.55 -6.08 2.96
C PRO A 228 17.25 -6.26 2.17
N ILE A 229 17.04 -7.50 1.71
CA ILE A 229 15.83 -7.94 1.02
C ILE A 229 14.68 -8.02 2.04
N ALA A 230 13.55 -7.39 1.72
CA ALA A 230 12.33 -7.51 2.50
C ALA A 230 11.67 -8.85 2.17
N LYS A 231 11.71 -9.79 3.13
CA LYS A 231 11.21 -11.16 2.95
C LYS A 231 9.78 -11.35 3.42
N GLN A 232 9.37 -10.56 4.39
CA GLN A 232 8.08 -10.72 5.06
C GLN A 232 7.27 -9.44 4.98
N GLY A 233 5.99 -9.54 5.30
CA GLY A 233 5.10 -8.40 5.44
C GLY A 233 4.76 -8.15 6.90
N ILE A 234 4.52 -6.89 7.27
CA ILE A 234 3.91 -6.53 8.54
C ILE A 234 2.76 -5.57 8.26
N LEU A 235 1.56 -6.00 8.63
CA LEU A 235 0.39 -5.15 8.66
C LEU A 235 0.14 -4.69 10.09
N VAL A 236 0.02 -3.39 10.31
CA VAL A 236 -0.21 -2.81 11.63
C VAL A 236 -1.56 -2.10 11.69
N SER A 237 -2.44 -2.57 12.56
CA SER A 237 -3.75 -1.97 12.85
C SER A 237 -3.63 -0.98 14.00
N LEU A 238 -3.52 0.30 13.69
CA LEU A 238 -3.51 1.39 14.66
C LEU A 238 -4.93 1.64 15.17
N LYS A 239 -5.10 1.69 16.49
CA LYS A 239 -6.41 1.80 17.14
C LYS A 239 -6.74 3.26 17.49
N GLU A 240 -7.95 3.66 17.13
CA GLU A 240 -8.46 5.03 17.28
C GLU A 240 -8.57 5.51 18.75
N ASP A 241 -8.70 4.57 19.70
CA ASP A 241 -8.73 4.86 21.13
C ASP A 241 -7.35 4.94 21.78
N GLY A 242 -6.29 4.62 21.03
CA GLY A 242 -4.91 4.61 21.51
C GLY A 242 -4.50 3.35 22.27
N SER A 243 -5.33 2.31 22.27
CA SER A 243 -4.91 0.97 22.70
C SER A 243 -3.79 0.42 21.81
N SER A 244 -3.02 -0.56 22.30
CA SER A 244 -1.89 -1.15 21.56
C SER A 244 -2.32 -1.60 20.16
N ALA A 245 -1.48 -1.27 19.17
CA ALA A 245 -1.73 -1.71 17.81
C ALA A 245 -1.68 -3.23 17.70
N GLU A 246 -2.43 -3.74 16.73
CA GLU A 246 -2.44 -5.16 16.42
C GLU A 246 -1.50 -5.40 15.23
N VAL A 247 -0.53 -6.31 15.40
CA VAL A 247 0.52 -6.59 14.42
C VAL A 247 0.28 -7.95 13.79
N TYR A 248 0.31 -8.00 12.46
CA TYR A 248 0.19 -9.22 11.68
C TYR A 248 1.45 -9.39 10.85
N GLN A 249 2.23 -10.41 11.20
CA GLN A 249 3.42 -10.77 10.44
C GLN A 249 3.03 -11.80 9.39
N ILE A 250 3.28 -11.45 8.13
CA ILE A 250 2.98 -12.25 6.95
C ILE A 250 4.26 -12.98 6.57
N SER A 251 4.15 -14.29 6.43
CA SER A 251 5.29 -15.16 6.14
C SER A 251 5.88 -14.92 4.75
N SER A 252 7.13 -15.37 4.53
CA SER A 252 7.78 -15.31 3.22
C SER A 252 6.97 -16.09 2.17
N ASP A 253 6.55 -17.29 2.52
CA ASP A 253 5.80 -18.19 1.63
C ASP A 253 4.47 -17.55 1.18
N GLU A 254 3.78 -16.88 2.10
CA GLU A 254 2.54 -16.18 1.79
C GLU A 254 2.77 -14.95 0.91
N MET A 255 3.83 -14.18 1.18
CA MET A 255 4.22 -13.05 0.34
C MET A 255 4.56 -13.48 -1.09
N GLU A 256 5.29 -14.59 -1.26
CA GLU A 256 5.64 -15.17 -2.55
C GLU A 256 4.42 -15.68 -3.31
N LYS A 257 3.58 -16.48 -2.65
CA LYS A 257 2.33 -16.99 -3.24
C LYS A 257 1.44 -15.83 -3.68
N THR A 258 1.29 -14.82 -2.83
CA THR A 258 0.48 -13.64 -3.13
C THR A 258 1.05 -12.86 -4.31
N LEU A 259 2.37 -12.70 -4.40
CA LEU A 259 2.99 -12.04 -5.55
C LEU A 259 2.71 -12.80 -6.87
N ALA A 260 2.79 -14.13 -6.86
CA ALA A 260 2.49 -14.94 -8.04
C ALA A 260 1.04 -14.70 -8.53
N GLU A 261 0.08 -14.63 -7.61
CA GLU A 261 -1.31 -14.29 -7.93
C GLU A 261 -1.45 -12.86 -8.50
N ILE A 262 -0.72 -11.89 -7.94
CA ILE A 262 -0.70 -10.52 -8.46
C ILE A 262 -0.15 -10.47 -9.88
N ILE A 263 0.93 -11.20 -10.18
CA ILE A 263 1.53 -11.24 -11.52
C ILE A 263 0.52 -11.76 -12.56
N ILE A 264 -0.25 -12.80 -12.24
CA ILE A 264 -1.32 -13.31 -13.11
C ILE A 264 -2.36 -12.23 -13.37
N ARG A 265 -2.82 -11.54 -12.32
CA ARG A 265 -3.81 -10.45 -12.45
C ARG A 265 -3.25 -9.22 -13.17
N LEU A 266 -1.97 -8.90 -12.97
CA LEU A 266 -1.26 -7.83 -13.68
C LEU A 266 -1.23 -8.10 -15.18
N LYS A 267 -0.98 -9.36 -15.59
CA LYS A 267 -1.04 -9.75 -17.01
C LYS A 267 -2.41 -9.46 -17.61
N VAL A 268 -3.48 -9.81 -16.91
CA VAL A 268 -4.86 -9.52 -17.34
C VAL A 268 -5.11 -8.01 -17.43
N PHE A 269 -4.71 -7.27 -16.40
CA PHE A 269 -4.83 -5.81 -16.37
C PHE A 269 -4.15 -5.15 -17.57
N TRP A 270 -2.86 -5.46 -17.80
CA TRP A 270 -2.09 -4.87 -18.90
C TRP A 270 -2.61 -5.31 -20.27
N SER A 271 -3.05 -6.56 -20.42
CA SER A 271 -3.68 -7.03 -21.66
C SER A 271 -4.94 -6.23 -22.00
N LYS A 272 -5.78 -5.90 -21.01
CA LYS A 272 -6.96 -5.05 -21.20
C LYS A 272 -6.59 -3.61 -21.57
N LEU A 273 -5.54 -3.05 -20.96
CA LEU A 273 -5.05 -1.71 -21.33
C LEU A 273 -4.55 -1.70 -22.79
N SER A 274 -3.72 -2.67 -23.16
CA SER A 274 -3.11 -2.76 -24.49
C SER A 274 -4.13 -3.01 -25.61
N SER A 275 -5.15 -3.82 -25.36
CA SER A 275 -6.22 -4.14 -26.32
C SER A 275 -7.30 -3.05 -26.45
N SER A 276 -7.43 -2.14 -25.47
CA SER A 276 -8.40 -1.05 -25.56
C SER A 276 -8.10 -0.15 -26.76
N LYS A 277 -9.10 0.06 -27.63
CA LYS A 277 -9.00 1.00 -28.77
C LYS A 277 -9.22 2.46 -28.35
N GLY A 278 -9.87 2.68 -27.21
CA GLY A 278 -10.22 4.02 -26.71
C GLY A 278 -9.14 4.63 -25.83
N ALA A 279 -9.22 5.96 -25.64
CA ALA A 279 -8.41 6.68 -24.65
C ALA A 279 -8.90 6.48 -23.21
N ASN A 280 -10.09 5.91 -23.03
CA ASN A 280 -10.71 5.66 -21.72
C ASN A 280 -10.86 4.15 -21.49
N VAL A 281 -10.48 3.67 -20.31
CA VAL A 281 -10.64 2.28 -19.89
C VAL A 281 -11.38 2.24 -18.56
N ASP A 282 -12.44 1.43 -18.48
CA ASP A 282 -13.26 1.32 -17.28
C ASP A 282 -12.99 -0.01 -16.54
N PHE A 283 -12.59 0.12 -15.28
CA PHE A 283 -12.43 -0.95 -14.29
C PHE A 283 -13.28 -0.69 -13.05
N ALA A 284 -14.08 0.38 -13.01
CA ALA A 284 -14.94 0.61 -11.86
C ALA A 284 -16.00 -0.50 -11.78
N TYR A 285 -16.14 -1.11 -10.61
CA TYR A 285 -17.14 -2.12 -10.37
C TYR A 285 -18.55 -1.55 -10.57
N LYS A 286 -19.38 -2.30 -11.30
CA LYS A 286 -20.80 -2.04 -11.51
C LYS A 286 -21.54 -3.33 -11.14
N PRO A 287 -22.67 -3.26 -10.42
CA PRO A 287 -23.51 -4.43 -10.23
C PRO A 287 -24.02 -4.91 -11.59
N ASP A 288 -24.18 -6.23 -11.73
CA ASP A 288 -24.95 -6.79 -12.85
C ASP A 288 -26.42 -6.32 -12.72
N ASN A 289 -27.02 -5.93 -13.84
CA ASN A 289 -28.43 -5.51 -13.90
C ASN A 289 -29.39 -6.68 -13.69
#